data_AF-A0A509EEY9-F1
#
_entry.id   AF-A0A509EEY9-F1
#
_cell.length_a   1.000
_cell.length_b   1.000
_cell.length_c   1.000
_cell.angle_alpha   90.00
_cell.angle_beta   90.00
_cell.angle_gamma   90.00
#
_symmetry.space_group_name_H-M   'P 1'
#
loop_
_entity.id
_entity.type
_entity.pdbx_description
1 polymer ?
#
loop_
_entity_poly.entity_id
_entity_poly.type
_entity_poly.pdbx_seq_one_letter_code
_entity_poly.pdbx_strand_id
1 'polypeptide(L)'
;MPTRRLLLGAGLGLVATAAAPRLLKSPPPASPAAPTGGKVCHVAPGGSDEAGDGSFGRPFASLPRAYAAAEPGDTILMRGGTYGLGGPSGWLLVGHGGRPGRPVRIESLPGETPVIDGSGMRPPTGRNLAWASRRQAGGFPLALWDAPHVELRGLTVCNGPMGGIHVNGTHDGLLVERCVTRDNGWLNDEHGVGLGLYGVGQANTVRNCDSHGNRGGGPAATGGNADGFQIALLESTGTVVSGNRSWRNGDDGFDFFVTSPREDDRSVTGYLVDGNWSFENGCHADGTLNAGGDGVGFKLGGRRQGSRARYGGHTVTRCLAWCNKVAGFDDNGYNGGTEPHTVFNNTAFNNGCNTDRALGEPGFAYIFQHHARTRLCNNIAFATEPRNEVRIRLAYESHNARNRTPWNSFAPVLSFDASDFASLDDREARGPRKPDGALPATAFLRPSAASRLGGRGTGTGLPAHIRYDGAYPDLGAIQTI
;
A
#
# COMPACT_ATOMS: atom_id res chain seq x y z
N MET A 1 -67.46 14.89 31.77
CA MET A 1 -66.26 14.70 30.92
C MET A 1 -65.08 15.37 31.60
N PRO A 2 -64.13 14.64 32.21
CA PRO A 2 -62.93 15.26 32.77
C PRO A 2 -61.74 15.14 31.80
N THR A 3 -61.09 16.27 31.60
CA THR A 3 -59.85 16.51 30.86
C THR A 3 -58.69 15.62 31.33
N ARG A 4 -58.13 14.80 30.43
CA ARG A 4 -56.82 14.15 30.62
C ARG A 4 -55.71 15.12 30.21
N ARG A 5 -54.91 15.58 31.18
CA ARG A 5 -53.60 16.21 30.92
C ARG A 5 -52.59 15.12 30.57
N LEU A 6 -51.98 15.20 29.39
CA LEU A 6 -50.81 14.39 29.02
C LEU A 6 -49.59 14.89 29.81
N LEU A 7 -48.95 13.99 30.57
CA LEU A 7 -47.60 14.18 31.07
C LEU A 7 -46.62 13.94 29.92
N LEU A 8 -45.89 14.98 29.50
CA LEU A 8 -44.67 14.81 28.69
C LEU A 8 -43.59 14.20 29.59
N GLY A 9 -43.31 12.91 29.39
CA GLY A 9 -42.10 12.29 29.92
C GLY A 9 -40.89 12.77 29.11
N ALA A 10 -40.03 13.58 29.73
CA ALA A 10 -38.70 13.88 29.20
C ALA A 10 -37.84 12.60 29.29
N GLY A 11 -37.83 11.82 28.22
CA GLY A 11 -36.85 10.75 28.07
C GLY A 11 -35.49 11.38 27.80
N LEU A 12 -34.61 11.41 28.82
CA LEU A 12 -33.18 11.52 28.58
C LEU A 12 -32.75 10.30 27.76
N GLY A 13 -32.67 10.46 26.44
CA GLY A 13 -31.98 9.51 25.59
C GLY A 13 -30.52 9.47 26.02
N LEU A 14 -30.09 8.35 26.60
CA LEU A 14 -28.67 8.02 26.67
C LEU A 14 -28.16 8.00 25.23
N VAL A 15 -27.48 9.08 24.82
CA VAL A 15 -26.60 9.05 23.66
C VAL A 15 -25.48 8.10 24.05
N ALA A 16 -25.59 6.84 23.66
CA ALA A 16 -24.46 5.92 23.72
C ALA A 16 -23.33 6.55 22.89
N THR A 17 -22.33 7.09 23.58
CA THR A 17 -21.11 7.58 22.95
C THR A 17 -20.42 6.37 22.33
N ALA A 18 -20.71 6.09 21.05
CA ALA A 18 -20.08 5.02 20.32
C ALA A 18 -18.55 5.25 20.35
N ALA A 19 -17.80 4.23 20.76
CA ALA A 19 -16.35 4.30 20.86
C ALA A 19 -15.73 4.74 19.52
N ALA A 20 -14.75 5.65 19.58
CA ALA A 20 -13.98 6.08 18.42
C ALA A 20 -13.29 4.89 17.72
N PRO A 21 -13.03 4.96 16.40
CA PRO A 21 -12.29 3.92 15.71
C PRO A 21 -10.93 3.65 16.37
N ARG A 22 -10.49 2.39 16.32
CA ARG A 22 -9.23 1.96 16.93
C ARG A 22 -8.05 2.55 16.16
N LEU A 23 -7.22 3.32 16.86
CA LEU A 23 -5.95 3.81 16.32
C LEU A 23 -4.92 2.68 16.27
N LEU A 24 -4.41 2.39 15.09
CA LEU A 24 -3.28 1.51 14.91
C LEU A 24 -1.99 2.31 15.09
N LYS A 25 -1.01 1.69 15.75
CA LYS A 25 0.27 2.31 16.08
C LYS A 25 1.36 1.49 15.40
N SER A 26 2.41 2.17 14.95
CA SER A 26 3.63 1.47 14.60
C SER A 26 4.10 0.72 15.85
N PRO A 27 4.41 -0.58 15.75
CA PRO A 27 5.18 -1.22 16.80
C PRO A 27 6.49 -0.41 16.97
N PRO A 28 7.05 -0.34 18.20
CA PRO A 28 8.34 0.30 18.41
C PRO A 28 9.34 -0.28 17.39
N PRO A 29 10.25 0.53 16.82
CA PRO A 29 11.25 0.01 15.90
C PRO A 29 11.93 -1.15 16.61
N ALA A 30 11.89 -2.33 16.00
CA ALA A 30 12.72 -3.43 16.46
C ALA A 30 14.14 -2.89 16.45
N SER A 31 14.79 -2.82 17.63
CA SER A 31 16.22 -2.54 17.66
C SER A 31 16.87 -3.52 16.70
N PRO A 32 17.77 -3.08 15.81
CA PRO A 32 18.53 -4.02 15.00
C PRO A 32 19.25 -4.92 16.00
N ALA A 33 18.74 -6.13 16.18
CA ALA A 33 19.43 -7.11 16.99
C ALA A 33 20.79 -7.29 16.32
N ALA A 34 21.87 -7.09 17.08
CA ALA A 34 23.20 -7.44 16.61
C ALA A 34 23.14 -8.85 16.00
N PRO A 35 23.80 -9.12 14.86
CA PRO A 35 23.68 -10.41 14.19
C PRO A 35 24.06 -11.52 15.16
N THR A 36 23.07 -12.23 15.69
CA THR A 36 23.28 -13.35 16.59
C THR A 36 23.62 -14.58 15.74
N GLY A 37 24.91 -14.73 15.40
CA GLY A 37 25.53 -16.01 15.04
C GLY A 37 24.93 -16.82 13.88
N GLY A 38 24.16 -16.20 12.98
CA GLY A 38 23.64 -16.86 11.78
C GLY A 38 24.71 -17.02 10.70
N LYS A 39 24.58 -18.05 9.87
CA LYS A 39 25.44 -18.24 8.69
C LYS A 39 25.10 -17.18 7.65
N VAL A 40 26.11 -16.81 6.87
CA VAL A 40 25.95 -15.95 5.70
C VAL A 40 26.24 -16.78 4.46
N CYS A 41 25.31 -16.82 3.51
CA CYS A 41 25.53 -17.40 2.20
C CYS A 41 25.26 -16.39 1.08
N HIS A 42 25.78 -16.67 -0.11
CA HIS A 42 25.73 -15.78 -1.26
C HIS A 42 25.03 -16.46 -2.43
N VAL A 43 24.22 -15.68 -3.13
CA VAL A 43 23.56 -16.08 -4.38
C VAL A 43 24.02 -15.13 -5.47
N ALA A 44 24.41 -15.63 -6.64
CA ALA A 44 24.91 -14.79 -7.74
C ALA A 44 24.44 -15.32 -9.11
N PRO A 45 24.25 -14.45 -10.13
CA PRO A 45 23.80 -14.90 -11.46
C PRO A 45 24.74 -15.94 -12.11
N GLY A 46 26.03 -15.89 -11.80
CA GLY A 46 27.03 -16.86 -12.25
C GLY A 46 27.38 -17.96 -11.23
N GLY A 47 26.56 -18.15 -10.20
CA GLY A 47 26.74 -19.22 -9.22
C GLY A 47 26.36 -20.61 -9.76
N SER A 48 26.38 -21.62 -8.89
CA SER A 48 25.90 -22.97 -9.22
C SER A 48 25.16 -23.57 -8.03
N ASP A 49 24.02 -24.21 -8.26
CA ASP A 49 23.27 -24.89 -7.20
C ASP A 49 23.79 -26.31 -6.92
N GLU A 50 24.49 -26.90 -7.88
CA GLU A 50 25.15 -28.21 -7.79
C GLU A 50 26.52 -28.13 -7.12
N ALA A 51 27.35 -27.16 -7.55
CA ALA A 51 28.72 -27.03 -7.09
C ALA A 51 28.89 -25.93 -6.04
N GLY A 52 28.05 -24.89 -6.01
CA GLY A 52 28.17 -23.80 -5.05
C GLY A 52 28.00 -24.29 -3.61
N ASP A 53 28.79 -23.72 -2.69
CA ASP A 53 28.71 -23.98 -1.26
C ASP A 53 28.12 -22.78 -0.48
N GLY A 54 27.72 -21.73 -1.19
CA GLY A 54 27.16 -20.50 -0.61
C GLY A 54 28.22 -19.53 -0.10
N SER A 55 29.51 -19.85 -0.18
CA SER A 55 30.57 -18.88 0.09
C SER A 55 30.60 -17.77 -0.96
N PHE A 56 31.26 -16.65 -0.64
CA PHE A 56 31.43 -15.54 -1.59
C PHE A 56 32.12 -15.98 -2.90
N GLY A 57 33.10 -16.90 -2.81
CA GLY A 57 33.86 -17.41 -3.96
C GLY A 57 33.14 -18.50 -4.75
N ARG A 58 32.18 -19.21 -4.14
CA ARG A 58 31.40 -20.28 -4.78
C ARG A 58 29.91 -20.14 -4.41
N PRO A 59 29.26 -19.04 -4.85
CA PRO A 59 27.87 -18.75 -4.48
C PRO A 59 26.90 -19.74 -5.11
N PHE A 60 25.71 -19.87 -4.52
CA PHE A 60 24.58 -20.53 -5.15
C PHE A 60 24.11 -19.76 -6.38
N ALA A 61 23.45 -20.44 -7.32
CA ALA A 61 22.85 -19.80 -8.49
C ALA A 61 21.47 -19.22 -8.18
N SER A 62 20.69 -19.91 -7.35
CA SER A 62 19.28 -19.56 -7.11
C SER A 62 18.95 -19.26 -5.65
N LEU A 63 17.99 -18.35 -5.46
CA LEU A 63 17.46 -18.04 -4.14
C LEU A 63 16.75 -19.22 -3.47
N PRO A 64 15.92 -20.03 -4.17
CA PRO A 64 15.31 -21.22 -3.56
C PRO A 64 16.33 -22.21 -3.00
N ARG A 65 17.47 -22.41 -3.68
CA ARG A 65 18.53 -23.30 -3.19
C ARG A 65 19.15 -22.80 -1.88
N ALA A 66 19.43 -21.51 -1.80
CA ALA A 66 19.97 -20.87 -0.59
C ALA A 66 18.94 -20.85 0.55
N TYR A 67 17.69 -20.54 0.23
CA TYR A 67 16.59 -20.51 1.18
C TYR A 67 16.33 -21.87 1.81
N ALA A 68 16.32 -22.94 1.01
CA ALA A 68 16.17 -24.31 1.49
C ALA A 68 17.28 -24.74 2.46
N ALA A 69 18.46 -24.11 2.41
CA ALA A 69 19.58 -24.38 3.30
C ALA A 69 19.65 -23.45 4.52
N ALA A 70 18.83 -22.39 4.55
CA ALA A 70 18.87 -21.37 5.59
C ALA A 70 18.10 -21.80 6.84
N GLU A 71 18.72 -21.54 8.00
CA GLU A 71 18.13 -21.71 9.32
C GLU A 71 17.69 -20.34 9.90
N PRO A 72 16.78 -20.30 10.89
CA PRO A 72 16.40 -19.05 11.54
C PRO A 72 17.62 -18.27 12.03
N GLY A 73 17.75 -17.00 11.63
CA GLY A 73 18.87 -16.12 11.95
C GLY A 73 19.92 -16.00 10.85
N ASP A 74 19.89 -16.88 9.84
CA ASP A 74 20.82 -16.84 8.71
C ASP A 74 20.52 -15.67 7.76
N THR A 75 21.53 -15.31 6.97
CA THR A 75 21.46 -14.24 5.97
C THR A 75 21.89 -14.75 4.60
N ILE A 76 21.05 -14.51 3.60
CA ILE A 76 21.27 -14.78 2.18
C ILE A 76 21.56 -13.45 1.51
N LEU A 77 22.80 -13.26 1.05
CA LEU A 77 23.25 -12.06 0.34
C LEU A 77 23.13 -12.29 -1.18
N MET A 78 22.19 -11.57 -1.78
CA MET A 78 21.95 -11.54 -3.23
C MET A 78 22.94 -10.59 -3.90
N ARG A 79 23.82 -11.11 -4.74
CA ARG A 79 24.75 -10.31 -5.54
C ARG A 79 24.05 -9.55 -6.66
N GLY A 80 24.69 -8.49 -7.13
CA GLY A 80 24.23 -7.65 -8.21
C GLY A 80 24.20 -8.37 -9.54
N GLY A 81 23.32 -7.89 -10.41
CA GLY A 81 23.11 -8.43 -11.75
C GLY A 81 21.73 -9.04 -11.92
N THR A 82 21.48 -9.53 -13.13
CA THR A 82 20.18 -10.06 -13.53
C THR A 82 20.11 -11.56 -13.33
N TYR A 83 19.15 -11.99 -12.52
CA TYR A 83 18.72 -13.38 -12.36
C TYR A 83 17.56 -13.61 -13.34
N GLY A 84 17.90 -13.96 -14.57
CA GLY A 84 16.91 -14.23 -15.61
C GLY A 84 16.20 -15.55 -15.36
N LEU A 85 14.88 -15.49 -15.17
CA LEU A 85 14.05 -16.67 -14.96
C LEU A 85 13.51 -17.20 -16.30
N GLY A 86 13.63 -18.50 -16.49
CA GLY A 86 13.08 -19.23 -17.63
C GLY A 86 12.09 -20.30 -17.21
N GLY A 87 11.33 -20.84 -18.16
CA GLY A 87 10.40 -21.94 -17.92
C GLY A 87 9.03 -21.48 -17.39
N PRO A 88 8.19 -22.43 -16.92
CA PRO A 88 6.78 -22.14 -16.64
C PRO A 88 6.53 -21.49 -15.28
N SER A 89 7.54 -21.37 -14.42
CA SER A 89 7.37 -20.83 -13.07
C SER A 89 8.60 -20.09 -12.56
N GLY A 90 8.38 -19.10 -11.69
CA GLY A 90 9.46 -18.38 -11.01
C GLY A 90 9.96 -19.08 -9.74
N TRP A 91 10.61 -18.33 -8.87
CA TRP A 91 11.17 -18.85 -7.62
C TRP A 91 10.12 -18.92 -6.51
N LEU A 92 10.04 -20.08 -5.87
CA LEU A 92 9.17 -20.31 -4.71
C LEU A 92 10.03 -20.51 -3.45
N LEU A 93 9.77 -19.71 -2.43
CA LEU A 93 10.28 -19.92 -1.06
C LEU A 93 9.12 -20.43 -0.22
N VAL A 94 9.23 -21.65 0.33
CA VAL A 94 8.07 -22.32 0.92
C VAL A 94 8.38 -23.16 2.15
N GLY A 95 7.46 -23.13 3.12
CA GLY A 95 7.32 -24.17 4.14
C GLY A 95 8.21 -24.02 5.38
N HIS A 96 9.17 -23.10 5.38
CA HIS A 96 9.93 -22.72 6.57
C HIS A 96 10.27 -21.24 6.51
N GLY A 97 10.89 -20.72 7.57
CA GLY A 97 11.26 -19.32 7.70
C GLY A 97 12.02 -19.09 9.01
N GLY A 98 12.04 -17.84 9.49
CA GLY A 98 12.69 -17.48 10.73
C GLY A 98 11.86 -17.73 11.98
N ARG A 99 12.30 -17.13 13.09
CA ARG A 99 11.59 -17.08 14.37
C ARG A 99 11.62 -15.64 14.91
N PRO A 100 10.76 -15.27 15.89
CA PRO A 100 10.85 -13.97 16.54
C PRO A 100 12.30 -13.72 17.04
N GLY A 101 12.88 -12.59 16.63
CA GLY A 101 14.27 -12.20 16.96
C GLY A 101 15.37 -12.92 16.15
N ARG A 102 15.05 -13.95 15.37
CA ARG A 102 15.98 -14.68 14.49
C ARG A 102 15.35 -14.89 13.11
N PRO A 103 15.11 -13.81 12.34
CA PRO A 103 14.53 -13.92 11.01
C PRO A 103 15.52 -14.58 10.03
N VAL A 104 15.00 -15.15 8.93
CA VAL A 104 15.81 -15.46 7.75
C VAL A 104 15.87 -14.19 6.90
N ARG A 105 17.08 -13.66 6.69
CA ARG A 105 17.29 -12.41 5.94
C ARG A 105 17.69 -12.70 4.51
N ILE A 106 17.02 -12.08 3.55
CA ILE A 106 17.35 -12.13 2.13
C ILE A 106 17.56 -10.69 1.70
N GLU A 107 18.81 -10.30 1.49
CA GLU A 107 19.19 -8.91 1.30
C GLU A 107 20.12 -8.75 0.10
N SER A 108 20.05 -7.62 -0.59
CA SER A 108 21.08 -7.26 -1.55
C SER A 108 22.45 -7.14 -0.85
N LEU A 109 23.50 -7.60 -1.52
CA LEU A 109 24.86 -7.33 -1.07
C LEU A 109 25.06 -5.80 -1.06
N PRO A 110 25.65 -5.21 0.01
CA PRO A 110 25.82 -3.76 0.09
C PRO A 110 26.50 -3.16 -1.15
N GLY A 111 25.83 -2.18 -1.76
CA GLY A 111 26.30 -1.52 -2.98
C GLY A 111 26.00 -2.25 -4.30
N GLU A 112 25.44 -3.46 -4.24
CA GLU A 112 25.02 -4.22 -5.42
C GLU A 112 23.48 -4.24 -5.56
N THR A 113 22.99 -4.37 -6.80
CA THR A 113 21.54 -4.39 -7.12
C THR A 113 21.14 -5.71 -7.76
N PRO A 114 20.53 -6.65 -7.03
CA PRO A 114 19.98 -7.88 -7.59
C PRO A 114 18.65 -7.60 -8.32
N VAL A 115 18.54 -8.12 -9.55
CA VAL A 115 17.32 -8.00 -10.37
C VAL A 115 16.80 -9.39 -10.72
N ILE A 116 15.66 -9.77 -10.16
CA ILE A 116 14.94 -11.00 -10.49
C ILE A 116 14.01 -10.68 -11.67
N ASP A 117 14.30 -11.25 -12.85
CA ASP A 117 13.67 -10.86 -14.11
C ASP A 117 12.85 -12.02 -14.70
N GLY A 118 11.53 -11.84 -14.74
CA GLY A 118 10.56 -12.82 -15.26
C GLY A 118 10.35 -12.79 -16.78
N SER A 119 11.07 -11.96 -17.54
CA SER A 119 10.84 -11.78 -18.99
C SER A 119 10.99 -13.07 -19.81
N GLY A 120 11.82 -14.01 -19.34
CA GLY A 120 12.02 -15.33 -19.94
C GLY A 120 10.96 -16.38 -19.55
N MET A 121 10.08 -16.09 -18.59
CA MET A 121 9.08 -17.04 -18.11
C MET A 121 7.97 -17.28 -19.14
N ARG A 122 7.49 -18.52 -19.23
CA ARG A 122 6.45 -18.99 -20.15
C ARG A 122 5.44 -19.90 -19.42
N PRO A 123 4.66 -19.38 -18.45
CA PRO A 123 3.62 -20.15 -17.80
C PRO A 123 2.45 -20.44 -18.77
N PRO A 124 1.55 -21.39 -18.45
CA PRO A 124 0.30 -21.56 -19.17
C PRO A 124 -0.54 -20.27 -19.22
N THR A 125 -1.17 -19.97 -20.35
CA THR A 125 -1.97 -18.75 -20.57
C THR A 125 -3.46 -18.90 -20.23
N GLY A 126 -3.91 -20.14 -19.96
CA GLY A 126 -5.30 -20.43 -19.65
C GLY A 126 -5.71 -19.89 -18.29
N ARG A 127 -7.02 -19.61 -18.15
CA ARG A 127 -7.58 -18.97 -16.96
C ARG A 127 -7.25 -19.72 -15.68
N ASN A 128 -6.67 -19.02 -14.71
CA ASN A 128 -6.26 -19.50 -13.41
C ASN A 128 -5.15 -20.56 -13.41
N LEU A 129 -4.46 -20.80 -14.54
CA LEU A 129 -3.44 -21.85 -14.63
C LEU A 129 -2.04 -21.41 -14.20
N ALA A 130 -1.77 -20.11 -14.25
CA ALA A 130 -0.47 -19.52 -13.89
C ALA A 130 -0.39 -19.01 -12.44
N TRP A 131 -1.30 -19.42 -11.56
CA TRP A 131 -1.31 -18.93 -10.17
C TRP A 131 -0.23 -19.57 -9.30
N ALA A 132 0.27 -18.78 -8.34
CA ALA A 132 1.12 -19.28 -7.28
C ALA A 132 0.35 -20.27 -6.38
N SER A 133 1.08 -21.25 -5.85
CA SER A 133 0.58 -22.22 -4.88
C SER A 133 1.74 -22.68 -3.98
N ARG A 134 1.44 -23.51 -2.98
CA ARG A 134 2.47 -24.24 -2.19
C ARG A 134 3.47 -25.05 -3.02
N ARG A 135 3.19 -25.33 -4.30
CA ARG A 135 4.00 -26.20 -5.16
C ARG A 135 4.78 -25.46 -6.24
N GLN A 136 4.36 -24.25 -6.59
CA GLN A 136 4.99 -23.46 -7.66
C GLN A 136 4.71 -21.99 -7.47
N ALA A 137 5.64 -21.14 -7.93
CA ALA A 137 5.43 -19.70 -7.96
C ALA A 137 4.44 -19.26 -9.06
N GLY A 138 4.04 -20.15 -9.97
CA GLY A 138 3.26 -19.77 -11.15
C GLY A 138 3.97 -18.69 -11.98
N GLY A 139 3.20 -17.78 -12.56
CA GLY A 139 3.68 -16.64 -13.35
C GLY A 139 4.26 -15.48 -12.53
N PHE A 140 4.64 -15.70 -11.27
CA PHE A 140 5.29 -14.70 -10.43
C PHE A 140 6.80 -15.00 -10.35
N PRO A 141 7.69 -14.03 -10.62
CA PRO A 141 9.13 -14.24 -10.50
C PRO A 141 9.57 -14.65 -9.09
N LEU A 142 8.89 -14.12 -8.08
CA LEU A 142 9.13 -14.47 -6.67
C LEU A 142 7.81 -14.71 -5.94
N ALA A 143 7.65 -15.91 -5.41
CA ALA A 143 6.55 -16.26 -4.52
C ALA A 143 7.08 -16.77 -3.17
N LEU A 144 6.40 -16.36 -2.10
CA LEU A 144 6.62 -16.87 -0.74
C LEU A 144 5.33 -17.55 -0.26
N TRP A 145 5.46 -18.74 0.34
CA TRP A 145 4.32 -19.47 0.86
C TRP A 145 4.63 -20.12 2.21
N ASP A 146 3.85 -19.84 3.25
CA ASP A 146 4.11 -20.32 4.63
C ASP A 146 5.52 -19.97 5.15
N ALA A 147 5.90 -18.70 5.00
CA ALA A 147 7.26 -18.23 5.27
C ALA A 147 7.24 -17.19 6.42
N PRO A 148 7.13 -17.62 7.69
CA PRO A 148 7.13 -16.70 8.82
C PRO A 148 8.52 -16.08 9.04
N HIS A 149 8.57 -14.85 9.54
CA HIS A 149 9.79 -14.13 9.94
C HIS A 149 10.88 -14.12 8.86
N VAL A 150 10.49 -13.89 7.62
CA VAL A 150 11.41 -13.62 6.51
C VAL A 150 11.57 -12.11 6.35
N GLU A 151 12.78 -11.67 6.04
CA GLU A 151 13.06 -10.28 5.67
C GLU A 151 13.56 -10.23 4.22
N LEU A 152 12.83 -9.57 3.33
CA LEU A 152 13.26 -9.27 1.96
C LEU A 152 13.75 -7.82 1.91
N ARG A 153 15.02 -7.59 1.57
CA ARG A 153 15.58 -6.23 1.49
C ARG A 153 16.32 -5.94 0.19
N GLY A 154 16.02 -4.82 -0.44
CA GLY A 154 16.84 -4.30 -1.56
C GLY A 154 16.73 -5.11 -2.86
N LEU A 155 15.65 -5.87 -3.05
CA LEU A 155 15.45 -6.69 -4.26
C LEU A 155 14.68 -5.93 -5.32
N THR A 156 15.09 -6.03 -6.58
CA THR A 156 14.25 -5.63 -7.72
C THR A 156 13.60 -6.86 -8.34
N VAL A 157 12.28 -6.84 -8.52
CA VAL A 157 11.51 -7.91 -9.16
C VAL A 157 10.71 -7.32 -10.32
N CYS A 158 10.95 -7.80 -11.53
CA CYS A 158 10.35 -7.22 -12.72
C CYS A 158 9.94 -8.23 -13.79
N ASN A 159 9.13 -7.75 -14.75
CA ASN A 159 8.71 -8.48 -15.93
C ASN A 159 8.04 -9.83 -15.64
N GLY A 160 7.38 -9.96 -14.49
CA GLY A 160 6.62 -11.15 -14.14
C GLY A 160 5.39 -11.31 -15.04
N PRO A 161 5.09 -12.51 -15.56
CA PRO A 161 3.89 -12.75 -16.36
C PRO A 161 2.58 -12.35 -15.65
N MET A 162 2.40 -12.69 -14.39
CA MET A 162 1.18 -12.46 -13.59
C MET A 162 1.33 -11.32 -12.56
N GLY A 163 2.56 -10.98 -12.17
CA GLY A 163 2.83 -10.02 -11.09
C GLY A 163 4.27 -10.13 -10.62
N GLY A 164 4.67 -9.32 -9.64
CA GLY A 164 6.04 -9.31 -9.11
C GLY A 164 6.21 -10.28 -7.94
N ILE A 165 6.09 -9.77 -6.72
CA ILE A 165 6.22 -10.54 -5.47
C ILE A 165 4.84 -11.00 -5.00
N HIS A 166 4.65 -12.30 -4.82
CA HIS A 166 3.42 -12.89 -4.29
C HIS A 166 3.66 -13.57 -2.96
N VAL A 167 3.01 -13.14 -1.88
CA VAL A 167 3.11 -13.76 -0.55
C VAL A 167 1.76 -14.34 -0.16
N ASN A 168 1.73 -15.60 0.27
CA ASN A 168 0.50 -16.28 0.68
C ASN A 168 0.75 -17.34 1.78
N GLY A 169 -0.30 -18.01 2.23
CA GLY A 169 -0.25 -18.97 3.34
C GLY A 169 -0.13 -18.27 4.69
N THR A 170 0.69 -18.83 5.58
CA THR A 170 0.94 -18.25 6.93
C THR A 170 2.31 -17.58 7.01
N HIS A 171 2.38 -16.28 7.32
CA HIS A 171 3.65 -15.54 7.27
C HIS A 171 3.76 -14.43 8.32
N ASP A 172 3.71 -14.77 9.61
CA ASP A 172 3.86 -13.79 10.70
C ASP A 172 5.23 -13.09 10.69
N GLY A 173 5.25 -11.78 10.94
CA GLY A 173 6.48 -11.00 11.11
C GLY A 173 7.32 -10.88 9.84
N LEU A 174 6.70 -10.97 8.65
CA LEU A 174 7.36 -10.68 7.37
C LEU A 174 7.77 -9.21 7.32
N LEU A 175 8.97 -8.96 6.81
CA LEU A 175 9.42 -7.63 6.40
C LEU A 175 9.74 -7.63 4.91
N VAL A 176 9.16 -6.69 4.17
CA VAL A 176 9.61 -6.33 2.82
C VAL A 176 10.06 -4.88 2.86
N GLU A 177 11.34 -4.63 2.57
CA GLU A 177 11.94 -3.30 2.67
C GLU A 177 12.82 -2.93 1.48
N ARG A 178 12.73 -1.69 0.99
CA ARG A 178 13.59 -1.20 -0.10
C ARG A 178 13.53 -2.08 -1.35
N CYS A 179 12.43 -2.81 -1.55
CA CYS A 179 12.22 -3.62 -2.75
C CYS A 179 11.54 -2.78 -3.84
N VAL A 180 11.82 -3.13 -5.09
CA VAL A 180 11.22 -2.51 -6.27
C VAL A 180 10.45 -3.56 -7.06
N THR A 181 9.18 -3.34 -7.32
CA THR A 181 8.35 -4.22 -8.16
C THR A 181 7.84 -3.46 -9.37
N ARG A 182 8.36 -3.79 -10.57
CA ARG A 182 8.05 -3.02 -11.77
C ARG A 182 7.79 -3.81 -13.03
N ASP A 183 6.99 -3.23 -13.92
CA ASP A 183 6.76 -3.72 -15.28
C ASP A 183 6.21 -5.18 -15.31
N ASN A 184 5.48 -5.58 -14.27
CA ASN A 184 4.89 -6.91 -14.16
C ASN A 184 3.47 -6.99 -14.77
N GLY A 185 2.96 -8.21 -14.91
CA GLY A 185 1.60 -8.54 -15.34
C GLY A 185 1.37 -8.56 -16.85
N TRP A 186 2.40 -8.87 -17.66
CA TRP A 186 2.29 -8.80 -19.13
C TRP A 186 1.45 -9.91 -19.78
N LEU A 187 1.11 -11.00 -19.08
CA LEU A 187 0.52 -12.21 -19.66
C LEU A 187 -0.99 -12.10 -19.94
N ASN A 188 -1.75 -11.75 -18.91
CA ASN A 188 -3.20 -11.64 -18.92
C ASN A 188 -3.63 -10.67 -17.80
N ASP A 189 -4.93 -10.46 -17.65
CA ASP A 189 -5.52 -9.61 -16.62
C ASP A 189 -6.15 -10.43 -15.50
N GLU A 190 -5.68 -11.65 -15.30
CA GLU A 190 -6.05 -12.41 -14.10
C GLU A 190 -5.38 -11.86 -12.85
N HIS A 191 -4.23 -11.21 -13.04
CA HIS A 191 -3.47 -10.53 -12.02
C HIS A 191 -2.44 -9.61 -12.71
N GLY A 192 -2.02 -8.53 -12.06
CA GLY A 192 -0.89 -7.72 -12.51
C GLY A 192 -0.22 -6.97 -11.38
N VAL A 193 -0.31 -7.48 -10.15
CA VAL A 193 0.12 -6.74 -8.96
C VAL A 193 1.64 -6.76 -8.82
N GLY A 194 2.23 -5.61 -8.49
CA GLY A 194 3.65 -5.50 -8.19
C GLY A 194 4.04 -6.30 -6.94
N LEU A 195 3.42 -5.99 -5.80
CA LEU A 195 3.65 -6.68 -4.53
C LEU A 195 2.32 -7.03 -3.85
N GLY A 196 2.05 -8.33 -3.72
CA GLY A 196 0.83 -8.88 -3.11
C GLY A 196 1.09 -9.60 -1.78
N LEU A 197 0.36 -9.25 -0.73
CA LEU A 197 0.34 -9.96 0.56
C LEU A 197 -1.07 -10.52 0.83
N TYR A 198 -1.18 -11.84 0.91
CA TYR A 198 -2.44 -12.57 1.05
C TYR A 198 -2.37 -13.65 2.12
N GLY A 199 -3.51 -14.22 2.50
CA GLY A 199 -3.55 -15.31 3.46
C GLY A 199 -3.60 -14.78 4.89
N VAL A 200 -2.83 -15.37 5.80
CA VAL A 200 -2.87 -15.07 7.23
C VAL A 200 -1.47 -14.65 7.70
N GLY A 201 -1.38 -13.51 8.39
CA GLY A 201 -0.12 -13.06 8.94
C GLY A 201 -0.27 -11.87 9.86
N GLN A 202 0.45 -11.90 10.98
CA GLN A 202 0.49 -10.86 12.00
C GLN A 202 1.78 -10.05 11.90
N ALA A 203 1.74 -8.79 12.33
CA ALA A 203 2.93 -7.93 12.47
C ALA A 203 3.81 -7.82 11.21
N ASN A 204 3.19 -7.87 10.02
CA ASN A 204 3.90 -7.74 8.76
C ASN A 204 4.24 -6.28 8.47
N THR A 205 5.38 -6.03 7.84
CA THR A 205 5.81 -4.69 7.47
C THR A 205 6.19 -4.62 6.00
N VAL A 206 5.57 -3.71 5.25
CA VAL A 206 6.00 -3.32 3.91
C VAL A 206 6.46 -1.88 3.99
N ARG A 207 7.76 -1.63 3.83
CA ARG A 207 8.32 -0.29 4.03
C ARG A 207 9.35 0.14 2.99
N ASN A 208 9.34 1.42 2.66
CA ASN A 208 10.33 2.01 1.74
C ASN A 208 10.42 1.30 0.37
N CYS A 209 9.36 0.65 -0.08
CA CYS A 209 9.29 -0.04 -1.37
C CYS A 209 8.74 0.87 -2.46
N ASP A 210 9.12 0.58 -3.71
CA ASP A 210 8.57 1.22 -4.90
C ASP A 210 7.85 0.20 -5.77
N SER A 211 6.64 0.51 -6.22
CA SER A 211 5.90 -0.36 -7.14
C SER A 211 5.31 0.44 -8.30
N HIS A 212 5.72 0.12 -9.53
CA HIS A 212 5.37 0.97 -10.67
C HIS A 212 5.35 0.28 -12.03
N GLY A 213 4.61 0.84 -12.99
CA GLY A 213 4.56 0.32 -14.36
C GLY A 213 3.93 -1.06 -14.49
N ASN A 214 3.33 -1.59 -13.42
CA ASN A 214 2.66 -2.88 -13.46
C ASN A 214 1.33 -2.74 -14.21
N ARG A 215 0.93 -3.77 -14.96
CA ARG A 215 -0.22 -3.71 -15.87
C ARG A 215 -0.91 -5.06 -15.99
N GLY A 216 -2.20 -5.09 -16.33
CA GLY A 216 -2.88 -6.29 -16.83
C GLY A 216 -2.70 -6.32 -18.34
N GLY A 217 -1.77 -7.13 -18.85
CA GLY A 217 -1.42 -7.25 -20.26
C GLY A 217 -2.12 -8.41 -20.95
N GLY A 218 -1.95 -8.56 -22.27
CA GLY A 218 -2.44 -9.72 -23.02
C GLY A 218 -3.82 -9.56 -23.69
N PRO A 219 -4.20 -10.48 -24.61
CA PRO A 219 -5.35 -10.30 -25.50
C PRO A 219 -6.72 -10.21 -24.80
N ALA A 220 -6.83 -10.73 -23.58
CA ALA A 220 -8.06 -10.73 -22.79
C ALA A 220 -8.06 -9.68 -21.68
N ALA A 221 -7.11 -8.74 -21.69
CA ALA A 221 -6.97 -7.79 -20.60
C ALA A 221 -8.05 -6.73 -20.59
N THR A 222 -8.74 -6.59 -19.46
CA THR A 222 -9.60 -5.45 -19.18
C THR A 222 -8.76 -4.27 -18.66
N GLY A 223 -7.65 -4.55 -17.98
CA GLY A 223 -6.70 -3.56 -17.49
C GLY A 223 -6.92 -3.12 -16.04
N GLY A 224 -7.84 -3.76 -15.31
CA GLY A 224 -8.27 -3.34 -13.96
C GLY A 224 -7.94 -4.34 -12.84
N ASN A 225 -6.76 -4.98 -12.87
CA ASN A 225 -6.31 -5.90 -11.82
C ASN A 225 -4.79 -5.79 -11.51
N ALA A 226 -4.20 -4.63 -11.80
CA ALA A 226 -2.76 -4.41 -11.77
C ALA A 226 -2.37 -3.27 -10.84
N ASP A 227 -2.39 -3.57 -9.55
CA ASP A 227 -2.05 -2.62 -8.49
C ASP A 227 -0.55 -2.55 -8.24
N GLY A 228 -0.10 -1.43 -7.67
CA GLY A 228 1.25 -1.37 -7.12
C GLY A 228 1.41 -2.29 -5.91
N PHE A 229 0.55 -2.13 -4.91
CA PHE A 229 0.53 -2.94 -3.70
C PHE A 229 -0.88 -3.46 -3.44
N GLN A 230 -1.05 -4.78 -3.29
CA GLN A 230 -2.32 -5.37 -2.88
C GLN A 230 -2.13 -6.13 -1.56
N ILE A 231 -2.86 -5.73 -0.51
CA ILE A 231 -2.71 -6.33 0.83
C ILE A 231 -4.08 -6.74 1.35
N ALA A 232 -4.33 -8.05 1.36
CA ALA A 232 -5.58 -8.65 1.79
C ALA A 232 -5.29 -9.79 2.78
N LEU A 233 -4.92 -9.40 4.01
CA LEU A 233 -4.60 -10.33 5.09
C LEU A 233 -5.82 -10.57 5.98
N LEU A 234 -6.14 -11.85 6.16
CA LEU A 234 -7.23 -12.29 6.99
C LEU A 234 -6.81 -12.26 8.46
N GLU A 235 -7.61 -11.60 9.28
CA GLU A 235 -7.49 -11.55 10.75
C GLU A 235 -6.13 -11.04 11.26
N SER A 236 -5.45 -10.20 10.47
CA SER A 236 -4.15 -9.61 10.79
C SER A 236 -4.19 -8.62 11.97
N THR A 237 -3.07 -8.40 12.64
CA THR A 237 -2.93 -7.34 13.64
C THR A 237 -1.51 -6.81 13.57
N GLY A 238 -1.37 -5.50 13.72
CA GLY A 238 -0.06 -4.85 13.71
C GLY A 238 0.62 -4.79 12.35
N THR A 239 -0.09 -5.04 11.24
CA THR A 239 0.48 -4.85 9.90
C THR A 239 0.69 -3.36 9.58
N VAL A 240 1.87 -3.04 9.06
CA VAL A 240 2.32 -1.68 8.73
C VAL A 240 2.72 -1.59 7.26
N VAL A 241 2.22 -0.54 6.60
CA VAL A 241 2.54 -0.17 5.22
C VAL A 241 3.05 1.27 5.26
N SER A 242 4.35 1.49 5.07
CA SER A 242 4.92 2.83 5.32
C SER A 242 6.05 3.28 4.40
N GLY A 243 6.11 4.56 4.06
CA GLY A 243 7.22 5.11 3.26
C GLY A 243 7.31 4.57 1.83
N ASN A 244 6.28 3.89 1.33
CA ASN A 244 6.26 3.29 0.01
C ASN A 244 5.85 4.32 -1.06
N ARG A 245 6.23 4.08 -2.33
CA ARG A 245 5.73 4.84 -3.48
C ARG A 245 5.08 3.92 -4.49
N SER A 246 3.94 4.33 -5.02
CA SER A 246 3.20 3.58 -6.04
C SER A 246 2.82 4.47 -7.19
N TRP A 247 3.26 4.16 -8.41
CA TRP A 247 2.91 5.00 -9.56
C TRP A 247 2.79 4.29 -10.90
N ARG A 248 1.93 4.82 -11.77
CA ARG A 248 1.70 4.29 -13.12
C ARG A 248 1.46 2.79 -13.14
N ASN A 249 0.75 2.31 -12.13
CA ASN A 249 0.16 0.99 -12.16
C ASN A 249 -1.17 1.08 -12.90
N GLY A 250 -1.47 0.04 -13.69
CA GLY A 250 -2.61 0.02 -14.59
C GLY A 250 -3.94 0.21 -13.85
N ASP A 251 -4.05 -0.29 -12.63
CA ASP A 251 -5.24 -0.19 -11.79
C ASP A 251 -5.04 0.81 -10.64
N ASP A 252 -4.70 0.36 -9.43
CA ASP A 252 -4.53 1.26 -8.28
C ASP A 252 -3.10 1.35 -7.74
N GLY A 253 -2.86 2.38 -6.92
CA GLY A 253 -1.61 2.50 -6.19
C GLY A 253 -1.49 1.50 -5.05
N PHE A 254 -2.48 1.54 -4.14
CA PHE A 254 -2.61 0.65 -2.99
C PHE A 254 -4.05 0.13 -2.93
N ASP A 255 -4.21 -1.19 -2.94
CA ASP A 255 -5.51 -1.85 -2.88
C ASP A 255 -5.61 -2.80 -1.66
N PHE A 256 -6.63 -2.58 -0.83
CA PHE A 256 -6.97 -3.40 0.32
C PHE A 256 -8.30 -4.16 0.14
N PHE A 257 -8.75 -4.33 -1.11
CA PHE A 257 -9.91 -5.15 -1.43
C PHE A 257 -9.74 -6.59 -0.94
N VAL A 258 -10.79 -7.14 -0.33
CA VAL A 258 -10.78 -8.51 0.16
C VAL A 258 -10.81 -9.49 -1.02
N THR A 259 -9.70 -10.19 -1.24
CA THR A 259 -9.57 -11.14 -2.36
C THR A 259 -10.10 -12.53 -2.05
N SER A 260 -10.41 -12.84 -0.77
CA SER A 260 -10.89 -14.15 -0.35
C SER A 260 -12.21 -14.55 -1.04
N PRO A 261 -12.48 -15.87 -1.20
CA PRO A 261 -13.73 -16.35 -1.77
C PRO A 261 -14.95 -15.86 -0.97
N ARG A 262 -16.11 -15.77 -1.63
CA ARG A 262 -17.36 -15.27 -0.99
C ARG A 262 -17.77 -16.07 0.25
N GLU A 263 -17.47 -17.36 0.26
CA GLU A 263 -17.77 -18.30 1.34
C GLU A 263 -16.88 -18.09 2.59
N ASP A 264 -15.73 -17.42 2.44
CA ASP A 264 -14.80 -17.14 3.54
C ASP A 264 -15.27 -15.88 4.29
N ASP A 265 -15.74 -16.08 5.51
CA ASP A 265 -16.28 -15.02 6.37
C ASP A 265 -15.23 -14.38 7.28
N ARG A 266 -13.98 -14.87 7.24
CA ARG A 266 -12.86 -14.26 7.95
C ARG A 266 -12.66 -12.84 7.45
N SER A 267 -12.47 -11.94 8.41
CA SER A 267 -12.44 -10.51 8.13
C SER A 267 -11.02 -10.03 7.88
N VAL A 268 -10.86 -9.08 6.97
CA VAL A 268 -9.66 -8.25 6.91
C VAL A 268 -9.75 -7.21 8.02
N THR A 269 -8.66 -7.09 8.76
CA THR A 269 -8.50 -6.16 9.87
C THR A 269 -7.69 -4.95 9.42
N GLY A 270 -7.81 -3.85 10.17
CA GLY A 270 -7.15 -2.61 9.83
C GLY A 270 -5.61 -2.71 9.78
N TYR A 271 -5.01 -1.89 8.92
CA TYR A 271 -3.57 -1.71 8.76
C TYR A 271 -3.18 -0.30 9.15
N LEU A 272 -1.95 -0.10 9.62
CA LEU A 272 -1.37 1.24 9.66
C LEU A 272 -0.75 1.56 8.30
N VAL A 273 -1.28 2.59 7.65
CA VAL A 273 -0.86 3.07 6.34
C VAL A 273 -0.29 4.46 6.53
N ASP A 274 1.03 4.57 6.55
CA ASP A 274 1.71 5.74 7.10
C ASP A 274 2.82 6.28 6.20
N GLY A 275 2.70 7.51 5.72
CA GLY A 275 3.78 8.16 4.96
C GLY A 275 3.98 7.57 3.56
N ASN A 276 2.95 7.01 2.92
CA ASN A 276 3.05 6.45 1.57
C ASN A 276 2.67 7.49 0.50
N TRP A 277 3.25 7.39 -0.68
CA TRP A 277 2.99 8.25 -1.83
C TRP A 277 2.36 7.45 -2.98
N SER A 278 1.28 7.96 -3.56
CA SER A 278 0.55 7.28 -4.62
C SER A 278 0.20 8.26 -5.75
N PHE A 279 0.69 8.02 -6.96
CA PHE A 279 0.52 8.98 -8.05
C PHE A 279 0.43 8.39 -9.44
N GLU A 280 -0.34 9.02 -10.32
CA GLU A 280 -0.50 8.58 -11.72
C GLU A 280 -0.94 7.12 -11.88
N ASN A 281 -1.63 6.53 -10.89
CA ASN A 281 -2.23 5.21 -11.05
C ASN A 281 -3.51 5.29 -11.88
N GLY A 282 -3.88 4.18 -12.52
CA GLY A 282 -4.86 4.17 -13.61
C GLY A 282 -4.24 4.60 -14.95
N CYS A 283 -2.92 4.58 -15.06
CA CYS A 283 -2.18 4.96 -16.26
C CYS A 283 -1.25 3.82 -16.68
N HIS A 284 -0.92 3.76 -17.96
CA HIS A 284 0.17 2.95 -18.48
C HIS A 284 1.53 3.53 -18.05
N ALA A 285 2.61 2.75 -18.21
CA ALA A 285 3.96 3.14 -17.80
C ALA A 285 4.46 4.44 -18.47
N ASP A 286 3.98 4.75 -19.68
CA ASP A 286 4.28 5.98 -20.40
C ASP A 286 3.49 7.21 -19.90
N GLY A 287 2.54 7.00 -18.98
CA GLY A 287 1.68 8.04 -18.41
C GLY A 287 0.37 8.25 -19.17
N THR A 288 0.10 7.52 -20.24
CA THR A 288 -1.21 7.55 -20.91
C THR A 288 -2.28 6.89 -20.05
N LEU A 289 -3.51 7.41 -20.10
CA LEU A 289 -4.61 6.87 -19.29
C LEU A 289 -4.93 5.42 -19.70
N ASN A 290 -5.03 4.54 -18.71
CA ASN A 290 -5.58 3.20 -18.92
C ASN A 290 -7.10 3.28 -18.78
N ALA A 291 -7.84 2.97 -19.85
CA ALA A 291 -9.30 3.06 -19.84
C ALA A 291 -9.95 2.10 -18.83
N GLY A 292 -9.38 0.91 -18.63
CA GLY A 292 -10.04 -0.16 -17.86
C GLY A 292 -9.62 -0.31 -16.40
N GLY A 293 -8.56 0.35 -15.94
CA GLY A 293 -8.25 0.42 -14.51
C GLY A 293 -9.19 1.35 -13.75
N ASP A 294 -9.25 1.28 -12.43
CA ASP A 294 -9.99 2.23 -11.61
C ASP A 294 -9.17 3.51 -11.42
N GLY A 295 -7.90 3.39 -11.03
CA GLY A 295 -7.01 4.54 -10.90
C GLY A 295 -7.19 5.32 -9.61
N VAL A 296 -7.25 4.59 -8.51
CA VAL A 296 -7.30 5.11 -7.15
C VAL A 296 -5.91 5.12 -6.54
N GLY A 297 -5.56 6.19 -5.85
CA GLY A 297 -4.29 6.28 -5.12
C GLY A 297 -4.25 5.28 -3.95
N PHE A 298 -5.25 5.33 -3.09
CA PHE A 298 -5.47 4.46 -1.94
C PHE A 298 -6.90 3.92 -1.92
N LYS A 299 -7.11 2.70 -2.41
CA LYS A 299 -8.36 1.94 -2.33
C LYS A 299 -8.38 1.18 -1.00
N LEU A 300 -9.14 1.68 -0.04
CA LEU A 300 -9.01 1.31 1.38
C LEU A 300 -9.87 0.11 1.79
N GLY A 301 -10.41 -0.65 0.84
CA GLY A 301 -11.25 -1.79 1.18
C GLY A 301 -12.06 -2.29 0.02
N GLY A 302 -13.24 -2.81 0.34
CA GLY A 302 -14.15 -3.46 -0.58
C GLY A 302 -14.14 -4.98 -0.40
N ARG A 303 -15.21 -5.61 -0.87
CA ARG A 303 -15.33 -7.07 -0.89
C ARG A 303 -16.19 -7.49 -2.07
N ARG A 304 -16.15 -8.77 -2.43
CA ARG A 304 -17.06 -9.35 -3.42
C ARG A 304 -18.52 -9.23 -2.95
N GLN A 305 -19.43 -8.89 -3.86
CA GLN A 305 -20.87 -8.87 -3.57
C GLN A 305 -21.33 -10.21 -2.95
N GLY A 306 -22.08 -10.15 -1.85
CA GLY A 306 -22.58 -11.32 -1.14
C GLY A 306 -21.62 -11.94 -0.12
N SER A 307 -20.34 -11.50 -0.08
CA SER A 307 -19.43 -11.90 1.01
C SER A 307 -19.91 -11.35 2.36
N ARG A 308 -19.62 -12.07 3.44
CA ARG A 308 -19.91 -11.66 4.82
C ARG A 308 -18.69 -11.11 5.57
N ALA A 309 -17.49 -11.24 4.99
CA ALA A 309 -16.25 -10.74 5.57
C ALA A 309 -16.34 -9.23 5.85
N ARG A 310 -15.83 -8.80 7.00
CA ARG A 310 -15.62 -7.38 7.29
C ARG A 310 -14.24 -6.95 6.77
N TYR A 311 -14.08 -5.67 6.48
CA TYR A 311 -12.83 -5.09 5.98
C TYR A 311 -12.72 -3.64 6.40
N GLY A 312 -11.59 -3.00 6.13
CA GLY A 312 -11.37 -1.60 6.52
C GLY A 312 -10.79 -1.49 7.92
N GLY A 313 -11.17 -0.45 8.67
CA GLY A 313 -10.57 -0.21 9.99
C GLY A 313 -9.12 0.31 9.94
N HIS A 314 -8.62 0.68 8.76
CA HIS A 314 -7.25 1.19 8.59
C HIS A 314 -7.05 2.54 9.28
N THR A 315 -5.84 2.76 9.78
CA THR A 315 -5.34 4.10 10.14
C THR A 315 -4.49 4.59 8.97
N VAL A 316 -4.94 5.61 8.26
CA VAL A 316 -4.29 6.17 7.07
C VAL A 316 -3.79 7.57 7.40
N THR A 317 -2.47 7.75 7.41
CA THR A 317 -1.89 9.02 7.82
C THR A 317 -0.60 9.38 7.09
N ARG A 318 -0.31 10.68 7.01
CA ARG A 318 0.87 11.25 6.36
C ARG A 318 1.04 10.82 4.90
N CYS A 319 -0.03 10.36 4.25
CA CYS A 319 0.02 9.89 2.87
C CYS A 319 -0.20 11.04 1.89
N LEU A 320 0.49 10.96 0.75
CA LEU A 320 0.33 11.86 -0.38
C LEU A 320 -0.31 11.11 -1.55
N ALA A 321 -1.37 11.67 -2.14
CA ALA A 321 -1.97 11.15 -3.36
C ALA A 321 -2.04 12.26 -4.42
N TRP A 322 -1.47 12.06 -5.61
CA TRP A 322 -1.58 13.07 -6.66
C TRP A 322 -1.67 12.54 -8.08
N CYS A 323 -2.40 13.24 -8.95
CA CYS A 323 -2.54 12.89 -10.36
C CYS A 323 -2.99 11.45 -10.64
N ASN A 324 -3.64 10.76 -9.70
CA ASN A 324 -4.27 9.47 -9.98
C ASN A 324 -5.49 9.68 -10.88
N LYS A 325 -5.82 8.69 -11.73
CA LYS A 325 -6.85 8.85 -12.76
C LYS A 325 -8.22 9.24 -12.20
N VAL A 326 -8.68 8.55 -11.15
CA VAL A 326 -10.03 8.75 -10.59
C VAL A 326 -9.97 9.38 -9.22
N ALA A 327 -9.27 8.79 -8.26
CA ALA A 327 -9.34 9.23 -6.86
C ALA A 327 -7.99 9.23 -6.13
N GLY A 328 -7.84 10.12 -5.14
CA GLY A 328 -6.75 10.05 -4.19
C GLY A 328 -6.96 8.95 -3.14
N PHE A 329 -8.04 9.07 -2.37
CA PHE A 329 -8.41 8.15 -1.30
C PHE A 329 -9.87 7.71 -1.44
N ASP A 330 -10.14 6.41 -1.39
CA ASP A 330 -11.48 5.82 -1.51
C ASP A 330 -11.72 4.75 -0.43
N ASP A 331 -12.85 4.83 0.29
CA ASP A 331 -13.25 3.78 1.25
C ASP A 331 -13.70 2.47 0.57
N ASN A 332 -14.05 2.55 -0.72
CA ASN A 332 -14.48 1.44 -1.58
C ASN A 332 -15.57 0.55 -0.93
N GLY A 333 -16.46 1.17 -0.15
CA GLY A 333 -17.34 0.47 0.80
C GLY A 333 -18.68 -0.04 0.25
N TYR A 334 -18.91 0.04 -1.07
CA TYR A 334 -20.24 -0.11 -1.68
C TYR A 334 -20.92 -1.47 -1.44
N ASN A 335 -20.15 -2.53 -1.18
CA ASN A 335 -20.68 -3.87 -0.88
C ASN A 335 -20.92 -4.13 0.63
N GLY A 336 -20.92 -3.07 1.46
CA GLY A 336 -21.14 -3.13 2.91
C GLY A 336 -20.03 -3.88 3.65
N GLY A 337 -20.15 -4.01 4.98
CA GLY A 337 -19.14 -4.71 5.81
C GLY A 337 -17.87 -3.90 6.14
N THR A 338 -17.83 -2.64 5.73
CA THR A 338 -16.74 -1.71 6.05
C THR A 338 -16.71 -1.39 7.55
N GLU A 339 -15.55 -1.58 8.17
CA GLU A 339 -15.19 -1.10 9.50
C GLU A 339 -14.66 0.34 9.41
N PRO A 340 -14.88 1.18 10.42
CA PRO A 340 -14.56 2.62 10.34
C PRO A 340 -13.08 2.89 10.19
N HIS A 341 -12.72 3.67 9.18
CA HIS A 341 -11.35 4.13 8.99
C HIS A 341 -11.02 5.33 9.88
N THR A 342 -9.72 5.49 10.15
CA THR A 342 -9.15 6.71 10.72
C THR A 342 -8.22 7.35 9.71
N VAL A 343 -8.63 8.47 9.11
CA VAL A 343 -7.94 9.11 7.99
C VAL A 343 -7.47 10.49 8.43
N PHE A 344 -6.19 10.60 8.79
CA PHE A 344 -5.63 11.79 9.44
C PHE A 344 -4.43 12.34 8.71
N ASN A 345 -4.32 13.66 8.58
CA ASN A 345 -3.08 14.29 8.09
C ASN A 345 -2.64 13.68 6.75
N ASN A 346 -3.51 13.67 5.75
CA ASN A 346 -3.17 13.28 4.39
C ASN A 346 -3.32 14.47 3.45
N THR A 347 -2.63 14.44 2.31
CA THR A 347 -2.75 15.48 1.28
C THR A 347 -3.06 14.85 -0.06
N ALA A 348 -4.16 15.28 -0.68
CA ALA A 348 -4.56 14.93 -2.03
C ALA A 348 -4.39 16.13 -2.98
N PHE A 349 -3.61 15.97 -4.04
CA PHE A 349 -3.28 17.04 -5.00
C PHE A 349 -3.63 16.65 -6.43
N ASN A 350 -4.50 17.40 -7.11
CA ASN A 350 -4.81 17.19 -8.54
C ASN A 350 -5.14 15.72 -8.92
N ASN A 351 -5.76 14.95 -8.03
CA ASN A 351 -6.31 13.64 -8.45
C ASN A 351 -7.52 13.86 -9.35
N GLY A 352 -7.87 12.84 -10.12
CA GLY A 352 -8.90 12.97 -11.13
C GLY A 352 -8.37 13.44 -12.49
N CYS A 353 -7.19 12.96 -12.89
CA CYS A 353 -6.57 13.35 -14.16
C CYS A 353 -7.26 12.74 -15.40
N ASN A 354 -8.29 11.89 -15.23
CA ASN A 354 -9.17 11.51 -16.33
C ASN A 354 -9.73 12.79 -16.99
N THR A 355 -9.42 13.03 -18.26
CA THR A 355 -9.92 14.20 -18.99
C THR A 355 -11.17 13.92 -19.81
N ASP A 356 -11.49 12.65 -20.06
CA ASP A 356 -12.62 12.26 -20.90
C ASP A 356 -13.93 12.26 -20.11
N ARG A 357 -14.90 13.09 -20.55
CA ARG A 357 -16.24 13.15 -19.96
C ARG A 357 -17.09 11.90 -20.27
N ALA A 358 -16.73 11.14 -21.31
CA ALA A 358 -17.38 9.87 -21.65
C ALA A 358 -16.91 8.70 -20.74
N LEU A 359 -15.77 8.86 -20.04
CA LEU A 359 -15.21 7.88 -19.12
C LEU A 359 -15.61 8.09 -17.65
N GLY A 360 -16.56 9.01 -17.37
CA GLY A 360 -17.20 9.14 -16.06
C GLY A 360 -16.92 10.43 -15.29
N GLU A 361 -17.54 10.47 -14.10
CA GLU A 361 -17.68 11.52 -13.08
C GLU A 361 -16.44 12.41 -12.81
N PRO A 362 -16.60 13.58 -12.14
CA PRO A 362 -15.46 14.39 -11.69
C PRO A 362 -14.50 13.54 -10.85
N GLY A 363 -13.20 13.63 -11.09
CA GLY A 363 -12.25 12.91 -10.25
C GLY A 363 -12.07 13.54 -8.87
N PHE A 364 -11.71 12.72 -7.88
CA PHE A 364 -11.86 13.00 -6.45
C PHE A 364 -10.53 13.03 -5.69
N ALA A 365 -10.42 13.93 -4.72
CA ALA A 365 -9.44 13.85 -3.65
C ALA A 365 -9.79 12.72 -2.67
N TYR A 366 -11.04 12.72 -2.18
CA TYR A 366 -11.55 11.83 -1.14
C TYR A 366 -12.96 11.33 -1.47
N ILE A 367 -13.17 10.01 -1.36
CA ILE A 367 -14.47 9.33 -1.48
C ILE A 367 -14.71 8.54 -0.19
N PHE A 368 -15.59 9.02 0.68
CA PHE A 368 -15.93 8.37 1.95
C PHE A 368 -17.43 8.42 2.21
N GLN A 369 -18.13 7.36 1.85
CA GLN A 369 -19.59 7.36 1.74
C GLN A 369 -20.24 6.30 2.61
N HIS A 370 -19.50 5.29 3.09
CA HIS A 370 -20.13 4.02 3.46
C HIS A 370 -20.16 3.70 4.95
N HIS A 371 -19.50 4.49 5.82
CA HIS A 371 -19.53 4.21 7.25
C HIS A 371 -19.49 5.48 8.15
N ALA A 372 -20.50 5.63 9.01
CA ALA A 372 -20.71 6.86 9.80
C ALA A 372 -19.71 7.10 10.94
N ARG A 373 -18.99 6.06 11.38
CA ARG A 373 -17.93 6.21 12.39
C ARG A 373 -16.53 6.40 11.79
N THR A 374 -16.42 6.41 10.46
CA THR A 374 -15.15 6.78 9.81
C THR A 374 -14.85 8.25 10.13
N ARG A 375 -13.58 8.54 10.43
CA ARG A 375 -13.13 9.89 10.79
C ARG A 375 -12.11 10.41 9.79
N LEU A 376 -12.38 11.58 9.23
CA LEU A 376 -11.47 12.35 8.40
C LEU A 376 -11.07 13.61 9.17
N CYS A 377 -9.81 13.72 9.60
CA CYS A 377 -9.32 14.92 10.28
C CYS A 377 -7.97 15.40 9.74
N ASN A 378 -7.71 16.71 9.81
CA ASN A 378 -6.44 17.31 9.42
C ASN A 378 -6.02 17.04 7.95
N ASN A 379 -6.94 16.66 7.06
CA ASN A 379 -6.61 16.34 5.68
C ASN A 379 -6.67 17.57 4.77
N ILE A 380 -5.92 17.55 3.67
CA ILE A 380 -5.92 18.59 2.65
C ILE A 380 -6.38 18.01 1.31
N ALA A 381 -7.33 18.69 0.66
CA ALA A 381 -7.62 18.53 -0.76
C ALA A 381 -7.22 19.82 -1.50
N PHE A 382 -6.15 19.78 -2.30
CA PHE A 382 -5.66 20.93 -3.05
C PHE A 382 -5.71 20.70 -4.56
N ALA A 383 -6.20 21.67 -5.33
CA ALA A 383 -6.31 21.55 -6.77
C ALA A 383 -5.91 22.84 -7.49
N THR A 384 -4.97 22.75 -8.43
CA THR A 384 -4.74 23.80 -9.44
C THR A 384 -5.69 23.65 -10.62
N GLU A 385 -6.11 22.41 -10.90
CA GLU A 385 -7.07 22.06 -11.94
C GLU A 385 -8.52 22.10 -11.41
N PRO A 386 -9.54 22.08 -12.29
CA PRO A 386 -10.96 22.11 -11.87
C PRO A 386 -11.47 20.77 -11.30
N ARG A 387 -10.69 19.69 -11.41
CA ARG A 387 -11.00 18.36 -10.83
C ARG A 387 -10.20 18.17 -9.52
N ASN A 388 -10.45 17.09 -8.76
CA ASN A 388 -10.02 16.84 -7.37
C ASN A 388 -11.09 17.22 -6.33
N GLU A 389 -12.32 16.77 -6.58
CA GLU A 389 -13.48 17.02 -5.75
C GLU A 389 -13.49 16.20 -4.46
N VAL A 390 -14.46 16.44 -3.59
CA VAL A 390 -14.68 15.58 -2.43
C VAL A 390 -16.10 15.06 -2.44
N ARG A 391 -16.25 13.77 -2.14
CA ARG A 391 -17.52 13.08 -1.94
C ARG A 391 -17.56 12.40 -0.56
N ILE A 392 -18.08 13.11 0.44
CA ILE A 392 -18.38 12.58 1.78
C ILE A 392 -19.90 12.42 1.92
N ARG A 393 -20.37 11.34 2.54
CA ARG A 393 -21.80 11.19 2.86
C ARG A 393 -22.07 10.87 4.32
N LEU A 394 -21.42 9.83 4.85
CA LEU A 394 -21.68 9.35 6.21
C LEU A 394 -20.57 9.71 7.20
N ALA A 395 -19.32 9.82 6.75
CA ALA A 395 -18.17 9.95 7.63
C ALA A 395 -18.18 11.26 8.43
N TYR A 396 -17.59 11.23 9.61
CA TYR A 396 -17.33 12.42 10.43
C TYR A 396 -16.10 13.16 9.90
N GLU A 397 -16.23 14.46 9.68
CA GLU A 397 -15.14 15.34 9.23
C GLU A 397 -14.86 16.46 10.23
N SER A 398 -13.58 16.80 10.43
CA SER A 398 -13.18 17.89 11.34
C SER A 398 -11.79 18.44 10.97
N HIS A 399 -11.59 19.76 11.10
CA HIS A 399 -10.28 20.40 10.86
C HIS A 399 -9.63 19.99 9.55
N ASN A 400 -10.41 19.86 8.48
CA ASN A 400 -9.87 19.57 7.18
C ASN A 400 -9.88 20.83 6.30
N ALA A 401 -9.06 20.89 5.24
CA ALA A 401 -8.97 22.03 4.35
C ALA A 401 -9.08 21.67 2.86
N ARG A 402 -9.74 22.55 2.09
CA ARG A 402 -9.79 22.51 0.62
C ARG A 402 -9.75 23.91 0.00
N ASN A 403 -9.10 24.07 -1.16
CA ASN A 403 -8.94 25.39 -1.80
C ASN A 403 -10.01 25.74 -2.85
N ARG A 404 -10.89 24.80 -3.22
CA ARG A 404 -11.95 24.99 -4.23
C ARG A 404 -13.35 24.94 -3.61
N THR A 405 -14.38 25.35 -4.33
CA THR A 405 -15.80 25.32 -3.87
C THR A 405 -16.34 23.89 -3.73
N PRO A 406 -16.92 23.51 -2.57
CA PRO A 406 -17.34 22.14 -2.27
C PRO A 406 -18.42 21.57 -3.20
N TRP A 407 -18.29 20.27 -3.50
CA TRP A 407 -19.32 19.45 -4.15
C TRP A 407 -20.05 18.55 -3.13
N ASN A 408 -19.36 17.84 -2.21
CA ASN A 408 -20.01 16.96 -1.20
C ASN A 408 -19.18 16.68 0.10
N SER A 409 -18.12 17.39 0.50
CA SER A 409 -18.07 18.39 1.61
C SER A 409 -16.65 18.32 2.20
N PHE A 410 -16.06 19.48 2.51
CA PHE A 410 -14.99 19.80 3.48
C PHE A 410 -15.29 21.28 3.77
N ALA A 411 -16.42 21.56 4.44
CA ALA A 411 -16.97 22.93 4.56
C ALA A 411 -15.88 23.91 5.09
N PRO A 412 -15.67 25.06 4.44
CA PRO A 412 -14.43 25.81 4.59
C PRO A 412 -14.36 26.49 5.95
N VAL A 413 -13.29 26.22 6.71
CA VAL A 413 -12.89 27.07 7.84
C VAL A 413 -11.66 27.92 7.48
N LEU A 414 -10.93 27.56 6.40
CA LEU A 414 -9.65 28.14 6.04
C LEU A 414 -9.54 28.40 4.52
N SER A 415 -9.25 29.65 4.15
CA SER A 415 -8.86 30.01 2.77
C SER A 415 -7.35 29.90 2.61
N PHE A 416 -6.90 29.13 1.63
CA PHE A 416 -5.50 28.88 1.30
C PHE A 416 -5.33 28.64 -0.21
N ASP A 417 -4.13 28.81 -0.72
CA ASP A 417 -3.81 28.72 -2.15
C ASP A 417 -2.40 28.13 -2.37
N ALA A 418 -1.85 28.27 -3.57
CA ALA A 418 -0.55 27.71 -3.93
C ALA A 418 0.61 28.25 -3.06
N SER A 419 0.51 29.48 -2.54
CA SER A 419 1.55 30.10 -1.71
C SER A 419 1.69 29.47 -0.32
N ASP A 420 0.71 28.68 0.11
CA ASP A 420 0.77 27.93 1.36
C ASP A 420 1.65 26.68 1.26
N PHE A 421 2.11 26.33 0.05
CA PHE A 421 3.05 25.26 -0.21
C PHE A 421 4.42 25.82 -0.64
N ALA A 422 5.50 25.20 -0.16
CA ALA A 422 6.86 25.54 -0.55
C ALA A 422 7.13 25.23 -2.03
N SER A 423 6.53 24.16 -2.55
CA SER A 423 6.53 23.83 -3.98
C SER A 423 5.31 23.00 -4.37
N LEU A 424 4.84 23.19 -5.61
CA LEU A 424 3.89 22.31 -6.30
C LEU A 424 4.56 21.51 -7.44
N ASP A 425 5.87 21.66 -7.62
CA ASP A 425 6.69 20.86 -8.55
C ASP A 425 7.08 19.55 -7.87
N ASP A 426 6.68 18.42 -8.48
CA ASP A 426 6.88 17.07 -7.94
C ASP A 426 8.15 16.38 -8.43
N ARG A 427 9.01 17.05 -9.22
CA ARG A 427 10.24 16.46 -9.78
C ARG A 427 11.15 15.84 -8.72
N GLU A 428 11.34 16.51 -7.59
CA GLU A 428 12.16 16.00 -6.48
C GLU A 428 11.51 14.78 -5.81
N ALA A 429 10.18 14.80 -5.63
CA ALA A 429 9.44 13.68 -5.05
C ALA A 429 9.52 12.40 -5.92
N ARG A 430 9.58 12.58 -7.24
CA ARG A 430 9.78 11.49 -8.22
C ARG A 430 11.23 11.02 -8.32
N GLY A 431 12.17 11.77 -7.71
CA GLY A 431 13.60 11.47 -7.72
C GLY A 431 13.98 10.17 -6.97
N PRO A 432 15.27 9.84 -6.95
CA PRO A 432 15.76 8.68 -6.22
C PRO A 432 15.51 8.80 -4.72
N ARG A 433 15.25 7.67 -4.06
CA ARG A 433 15.23 7.58 -2.59
C ARG A 433 16.57 8.01 -2.00
N LYS A 434 16.53 8.38 -0.71
CA LYS A 434 17.76 8.59 0.07
C LYS A 434 18.53 7.26 0.19
N PRO A 435 19.86 7.30 0.47
CA PRO A 435 20.67 6.08 0.58
C PRO A 435 20.19 5.06 1.64
N ASP A 436 19.52 5.53 2.70
CA ASP A 436 18.91 4.70 3.73
C ASP A 436 17.57 4.06 3.30
N GLY A 437 17.09 4.36 2.10
CA GLY A 437 15.81 3.92 1.54
C GLY A 437 14.63 4.85 1.85
N ALA A 438 14.81 5.88 2.67
CA ALA A 438 13.74 6.82 2.97
C ALA A 438 13.31 7.60 1.71
N LEU A 439 12.09 8.12 1.76
CA LEU A 439 11.56 8.97 0.69
C LEU A 439 12.50 10.18 0.41
N PRO A 440 12.54 10.67 -0.85
CA PRO A 440 13.34 11.83 -1.21
C PRO A 440 13.02 13.04 -0.32
N ALA A 441 14.03 13.85 0.01
CA ALA A 441 13.77 15.17 0.56
C ALA A 441 13.18 16.04 -0.55
N THR A 442 12.02 16.64 -0.32
CA THR A 442 11.34 17.45 -1.33
C THR A 442 10.61 18.62 -0.69
N ALA A 443 10.54 19.73 -1.43
CA ALA A 443 9.65 20.85 -1.10
C ALA A 443 8.20 20.62 -1.54
N PHE A 444 7.94 19.60 -2.37
CA PHE A 444 6.62 19.31 -2.92
C PHE A 444 5.57 19.09 -1.83
N LEU A 445 4.48 19.87 -1.87
CA LEU A 445 3.37 19.85 -0.92
C LEU A 445 3.75 20.08 0.55
N ARG A 446 4.99 20.49 0.84
CA ARG A 446 5.40 20.92 2.17
C ARG A 446 4.80 22.30 2.46
N PRO A 447 4.26 22.58 3.65
CA PRO A 447 3.83 23.93 3.98
C PRO A 447 4.99 24.93 3.86
N SER A 448 4.72 26.11 3.29
CA SER A 448 5.67 27.22 3.27
C SER A 448 5.83 27.84 4.68
N ALA A 449 6.87 28.64 4.89
CA ALA A 449 7.11 29.26 6.20
C ALA A 449 5.98 30.21 6.66
N ALA A 450 5.26 30.82 5.71
CA ALA A 450 4.12 31.69 5.98
C ALA A 450 2.76 30.98 5.78
N SER A 451 2.78 29.64 5.71
CA SER A 451 1.59 28.85 5.38
C SER A 451 0.49 29.03 6.42
N ARG A 452 -0.73 29.26 5.94
CA ARG A 452 -1.94 29.31 6.74
C ARG A 452 -2.37 27.93 7.24
N LEU A 453 -1.77 26.86 6.72
CA LEU A 453 -2.04 25.47 7.10
C LEU A 453 -1.40 25.10 8.46
N GLY A 454 -0.41 25.88 8.89
CA GLY A 454 0.33 25.65 10.13
C GLY A 454 -0.51 25.82 11.40
N GLY A 455 -0.43 24.86 12.33
CA GLY A 455 -1.09 24.90 13.62
C GLY A 455 -2.62 24.97 13.58
N ARG A 456 -3.25 24.52 12.49
CA ARG A 456 -4.72 24.59 12.29
C ARG A 456 -5.44 23.25 12.45
N GLY A 457 -4.71 22.17 12.71
CA GLY A 457 -5.25 20.85 12.94
C GLY A 457 -5.74 20.63 14.36
N THR A 458 -6.20 19.41 14.62
CA THR A 458 -6.57 18.93 15.95
C THR A 458 -5.70 17.74 16.38
N GLY A 459 -5.26 17.73 17.63
CA GLY A 459 -4.63 16.57 18.26
C GLY A 459 -5.64 15.49 18.70
N THR A 460 -6.94 15.81 18.69
CA THR A 460 -7.99 14.88 19.16
C THR A 460 -8.12 13.68 18.24
N GLY A 461 -7.80 12.50 18.75
CA GLY A 461 -7.84 11.26 17.96
C GLY A 461 -6.68 11.14 16.96
N LEU A 462 -5.69 12.02 17.00
CA LEU A 462 -4.47 11.89 16.21
C LEU A 462 -3.65 10.69 16.70
N PRO A 463 -3.08 9.87 15.81
CA PRO A 463 -2.13 8.84 16.21
C PRO A 463 -0.97 9.41 17.02
N ALA A 464 -0.70 8.84 18.20
CA ALA A 464 0.31 9.34 19.15
C ALA A 464 1.76 9.33 18.63
N HIS A 465 2.04 8.65 17.53
CA HIS A 465 3.37 8.65 16.89
C HIS A 465 3.60 9.87 15.99
N ILE A 466 2.55 10.62 15.65
CA ILE A 466 2.66 11.86 14.88
C ILE A 466 3.16 12.96 15.82
N ARG A 467 4.32 13.51 15.47
CA ARG A 467 4.95 14.63 16.18
C ARG A 467 4.67 15.93 15.42
N TYR A 468 4.46 17.00 16.16
CA TYR A 468 4.23 18.34 15.66
C TYR A 468 4.71 19.35 16.70
N ASP A 469 5.08 20.53 16.24
CA ASP A 469 5.50 21.63 17.10
C ASP A 469 4.34 22.55 17.44
N GLY A 470 4.44 23.23 18.58
CA GLY A 470 3.40 24.15 19.06
C GLY A 470 2.18 23.46 19.69
N ALA A 471 1.07 24.19 19.76
CA ALA A 471 -0.14 23.75 20.48
C ALA A 471 -1.03 22.80 19.67
N TYR A 472 -0.95 22.85 18.34
CA TYR A 472 -1.81 22.10 17.42
C TYR A 472 -1.00 21.62 16.21
N PRO A 473 -1.32 20.46 15.62
CA PRO A 473 -0.65 19.97 14.42
C PRO A 473 -0.98 20.83 13.21
N ASP A 474 -0.13 20.79 12.20
CA ASP A 474 -0.43 21.34 10.89
C ASP A 474 -1.45 20.48 10.16
N LEU A 475 -2.16 21.08 9.22
CA LEU A 475 -2.99 20.36 8.27
C LEU A 475 -2.12 19.66 7.22
N GLY A 476 -2.59 18.51 6.74
CA GLY A 476 -1.95 17.74 5.68
C GLY A 476 -0.87 16.78 6.17
N ALA A 477 -0.19 16.15 5.21
CA ALA A 477 0.73 15.05 5.45
C ALA A 477 2.08 15.42 6.06
N ILE A 478 2.51 16.67 5.92
CA ILE A 478 3.85 17.12 6.28
C ILE A 478 3.72 18.20 7.35
N GLN A 479 4.36 17.98 8.49
CA GLN A 479 4.43 18.96 9.58
C GLN A 479 5.61 19.90 9.36
N THR A 480 5.42 21.17 9.69
CA THR A 480 6.47 22.15 9.95
C THR A 480 7.04 21.84 11.34
N ILE A 481 8.19 21.18 11.32
CA ILE A 481 9.06 20.93 12.46
C ILE A 481 10.37 21.65 12.14
#